data_AF-A0A931Q189-F1
#
_entry.id   AF-A0A931Q189-F1
#
_cell.length_a   1.000
_cell.length_b   1.000
_cell.length_c   1.000
_cell.angle_alpha   90.00
_cell.angle_beta   90.00
_cell.angle_gamma   90.00
#
_symmetry.space_group_name_H-M   'P 1'
#
loop_
_entity.id
_entity.type
_entity.pdbx_description
1 polymer ?
#
loop_
_entity_poly.entity_id
_entity_poly.type
_entity_poly.pdbx_seq_one_letter_code
_entity_poly.pdbx_strand_id
1 'polypeptide(L)'
;MRIISYNVNGIRAAMKKGFIDWLKTDPAEIVCIQETKALKDNVDHKQFTDLGYHDYWFSAQKKGYSGVAVFTKIKPDHIEFGNGHGASDDEGRVIQLDFGDIRLINAY
;
A
#
# COMPACT_ATOMS: atom_id res chain seq x y z
N MET A 1 4.41 7.19 15.75
CA MET A 1 4.49 6.96 14.30
C MET A 1 5.66 6.04 13.96
N ARG A 2 5.41 4.74 13.91
CA ARG A 2 6.31 3.74 13.31
C ARG A 2 5.84 3.44 11.88
N ILE A 3 6.77 3.49 10.94
CA ILE A 3 6.53 3.25 9.51
C ILE A 3 7.41 2.09 9.05
N ILE A 4 6.83 1.16 8.30
CA ILE A 4 7.55 0.08 7.62
C ILE A 4 7.38 0.25 6.12
N SER A 5 8.45 0.02 5.36
CA SER A 5 8.41 -0.10 3.90
C SER A 5 8.84 -1.50 3.51
N TYR A 6 8.05 -2.16 2.66
CA TYR A 6 8.29 -3.54 2.26
C TYR A 6 7.83 -3.81 0.82
N ASN A 7 8.79 -4.09 -0.06
CA ASN A 7 8.50 -4.64 -1.37
C ASN A 7 8.18 -6.14 -1.21
N VAL A 8 6.93 -6.50 -1.50
CA VAL A 8 6.41 -7.86 -1.25
C VAL A 8 6.52 -8.79 -2.46
N ASN A 9 6.92 -8.28 -3.63
CA ASN A 9 6.97 -9.03 -4.89
C ASN A 9 5.66 -9.84 -5.14
N GLY A 10 4.51 -9.20 -4.92
CA GLY A 10 3.17 -9.76 -5.05
C GLY A 10 2.45 -9.96 -3.71
N ILE A 11 1.46 -9.09 -3.43
CA ILE A 11 0.77 -9.05 -2.14
C ILE A 11 0.04 -10.35 -1.80
N ARG A 12 -0.59 -11.00 -2.78
CA ARG A 12 -1.30 -12.27 -2.56
C ARG A 12 -0.35 -13.40 -2.17
N ALA A 13 0.87 -13.42 -2.72
CA ALA A 13 1.87 -14.41 -2.34
C ALA A 13 2.39 -14.14 -0.92
N ALA A 14 2.61 -12.88 -0.56
CA ALA A 14 2.97 -12.49 0.79
C ALA A 14 1.89 -12.85 1.82
N MET A 15 0.61 -12.59 1.52
CA MET A 15 -0.52 -13.00 2.37
C MET A 15 -0.52 -14.51 2.64
N LYS A 16 -0.32 -15.34 1.60
CA LYS A 16 -0.20 -16.81 1.74
C LYS A 16 1.01 -17.24 2.59
N LYS A 17 2.04 -16.41 2.68
CA LYS A 17 3.27 -16.65 3.45
C LYS A 17 3.22 -16.05 4.87
N GLY A 18 2.04 -15.67 5.36
CA GLY A 18 1.86 -15.20 6.74
C GLY A 18 1.98 -13.69 6.93
N PHE A 19 1.93 -12.89 5.85
CA PHE A 19 1.97 -11.42 5.99
C PHE A 19 0.86 -10.87 6.88
N ILE A 20 -0.37 -11.41 6.77
CA ILE A 20 -1.51 -10.99 7.61
C ILE A 20 -1.28 -11.36 9.08
N ASP A 21 -0.73 -12.54 9.35
CA ASP A 21 -0.43 -12.96 10.73
C ASP A 21 0.69 -12.12 11.33
N TRP A 22 1.68 -11.73 10.52
CA TRP A 22 2.69 -10.77 10.93
C TRP A 22 2.08 -9.39 11.24
N LEU A 23 1.14 -8.89 10.43
CA LEU A 23 0.43 -7.63 10.72
C LEU A 23 -0.37 -7.66 12.04
N LYS A 24 -0.87 -8.82 12.47
CA LYS A 24 -1.55 -8.98 13.77
C LYS A 24 -0.63 -8.77 14.98
N THR A 25 0.69 -8.89 14.80
CA THR A 25 1.68 -8.60 15.87
C THR A 25 1.84 -7.11 16.17
N ASP A 26 1.03 -6.27 15.53
CA ASP A 26 1.07 -4.81 15.60
C ASP A 26 2.44 -4.21 15.27
N PRO A 27 2.98 -4.47 14.06
CA PRO A 27 4.35 -4.12 13.74
C PRO A 27 4.55 -2.62 13.49
N ALA A 28 3.53 -1.88 13.06
CA ALA A 28 3.62 -0.46 12.71
C ALA A 28 2.25 0.22 12.60
N GLU A 29 2.23 1.55 12.72
CA GLU A 29 1.05 2.37 12.44
C GLU A 29 0.81 2.53 10.93
N ILE A 30 1.89 2.56 10.14
CA ILE A 30 1.86 2.69 8.68
C ILE A 30 2.76 1.63 8.03
N VAL A 31 2.24 0.92 7.04
CA VAL A 31 2.94 -0.09 6.26
C VAL A 31 2.83 0.27 4.77
N CYS A 32 3.94 0.66 4.17
CA CYS A 32 4.10 0.95 2.76
C CYS A 32 4.49 -0.32 2.01
N ILE A 33 3.70 -0.70 1.02
CA ILE A 33 3.91 -1.89 0.21
C ILE A 33 4.23 -1.48 -1.23
N GLN A 34 5.24 -2.12 -1.80
CA GLN A 34 5.60 -2.04 -3.21
C GLN A 34 5.47 -3.39 -3.91
N GLU A 35 5.32 -3.36 -5.23
CA GLU A 35 5.05 -4.53 -6.06
C GLU A 35 3.84 -5.33 -5.57
N THR A 36 2.69 -4.68 -5.42
CA THR A 36 1.45 -5.38 -5.05
C THR A 36 1.06 -6.42 -6.12
N LYS A 37 1.33 -6.13 -7.41
CA LYS A 37 1.00 -6.96 -8.58
C LYS A 37 -0.48 -7.36 -8.61
N ALA A 38 -1.35 -6.50 -8.09
CA ALA A 38 -2.77 -6.77 -7.98
C ALA A 38 -3.57 -5.45 -7.94
N LEU A 39 -4.78 -5.51 -8.50
CA LEU A 39 -5.83 -4.53 -8.22
C LEU A 39 -6.43 -4.84 -6.85
N LYS A 40 -6.89 -3.80 -6.13
CA LYS A 40 -7.56 -3.93 -4.81
C LYS A 40 -8.65 -5.00 -4.82
N ASP A 41 -9.54 -4.97 -5.81
CA ASP A 41 -10.68 -5.90 -5.94
C ASP A 41 -10.28 -7.37 -6.13
N ASN A 42 -9.04 -7.63 -6.51
CA ASN A 42 -8.50 -8.98 -6.68
C ASN A 42 -7.76 -9.50 -5.44
N VAL A 43 -7.84 -8.77 -4.32
CA VAL A 43 -7.24 -9.08 -3.03
C VAL A 43 -8.36 -9.10 -2.01
N ASP A 44 -8.33 -10.06 -1.08
CA ASP A 44 -9.19 -10.04 0.10
C ASP A 44 -8.71 -8.96 1.08
N HIS A 45 -8.91 -7.70 0.68
CA HIS A 45 -8.38 -6.54 1.38
C HIS A 45 -9.11 -6.29 2.71
N LYS A 46 -10.24 -6.96 2.94
CA LYS A 46 -10.97 -6.95 4.22
C LYS A 46 -10.08 -7.42 5.37
N GLN A 47 -9.14 -8.32 5.12
CA GLN A 47 -8.16 -8.76 6.14
C GLN A 47 -7.30 -7.62 6.68
N PHE A 48 -7.06 -6.55 5.92
CA PHE A 48 -6.37 -5.35 6.42
C PHE A 48 -7.32 -4.46 7.22
N THR A 49 -8.53 -4.23 6.73
CA THR A 49 -9.51 -3.37 7.40
C THR A 49 -10.01 -3.96 8.72
N ASP A 50 -10.12 -5.29 8.80
CA ASP A 50 -10.47 -5.99 10.04
C ASP A 50 -9.39 -5.86 11.13
N LEU A 51 -8.16 -5.55 10.74
CA LEU A 51 -7.04 -5.21 11.65
C LEU A 51 -6.98 -3.71 11.98
N GLY A 52 -7.97 -2.93 11.52
CA GLY A 52 -8.07 -1.49 11.77
C GLY A 52 -7.25 -0.62 10.83
N TYR A 53 -6.71 -1.16 9.73
CA TYR A 53 -6.03 -0.36 8.72
C TYR A 53 -7.02 0.25 7.72
N HIS A 54 -6.85 1.53 7.42
CA HIS A 54 -7.26 2.13 6.16
C HIS A 54 -6.30 1.70 5.06
N ASP A 55 -6.82 1.41 3.86
CA ASP A 55 -6.04 0.86 2.76
C ASP A 55 -6.17 1.66 1.47
N TYR A 56 -5.03 2.15 0.98
CA TYR A 56 -4.92 2.98 -0.22
C TYR A 56 -4.05 2.29 -1.25
N TRP A 57 -4.52 2.21 -2.49
CA TRP A 57 -3.90 1.38 -3.53
C TRP A 57 -3.75 2.19 -4.81
N PHE A 58 -2.53 2.25 -5.35
CA PHE A 58 -2.30 2.73 -6.70
C PHE A 58 -1.76 1.57 -7.54
N SER A 59 -2.61 1.03 -8.40
CA SER A 59 -2.30 -0.17 -9.17
C SER A 59 -1.91 0.16 -10.59
N ALA A 60 -0.97 -0.59 -11.17
CA ALA A 60 -0.65 -0.48 -12.58
C ALA A 60 -1.87 -0.80 -13.46
N GLN A 61 -1.97 -0.15 -14.62
CA GLN A 61 -2.94 -0.49 -15.65
C GLN A 61 -2.72 -1.91 -16.18
N LYS A 62 -1.46 -2.33 -16.30
CA LYS A 62 -1.10 -3.70 -16.67
C LYS A 62 -1.38 -4.65 -15.50
N LYS A 63 -2.32 -5.57 -15.69
CA LYS A 63 -2.67 -6.60 -14.70
C LYS A 63 -1.45 -7.43 -14.30
N GLY A 64 -1.28 -7.63 -12.99
CA GLY A 64 -0.19 -8.46 -12.44
C GLY A 64 1.18 -7.77 -12.40
N TYR A 65 1.24 -6.45 -12.61
CA TYR A 65 2.48 -5.69 -12.69
C TYR A 65 2.53 -4.59 -11.61
N SER A 66 3.74 -4.26 -11.14
CA SER A 66 4.05 -3.11 -10.26
C SER A 66 3.01 -2.89 -9.14
N GLY A 67 2.56 -1.66 -8.93
CA GLY A 67 1.56 -1.24 -7.96
C GLY A 67 2.14 -1.00 -6.56
N VAL A 68 1.66 0.06 -5.91
CA VAL A 68 1.93 0.39 -4.51
C VAL A 68 0.65 0.42 -3.68
N ALA A 69 0.78 0.15 -2.39
CA ALA A 69 -0.30 0.31 -1.44
C ALA A 69 0.20 0.83 -0.09
N VAL A 70 -0.64 1.54 0.64
CA VAL A 70 -0.35 1.97 2.02
C VAL A 70 -1.48 1.48 2.93
N PHE A 71 -1.10 0.74 3.96
CA PHE A 71 -1.99 0.36 5.06
C PHE A 71 -1.66 1.22 6.27
N THR A 72 -2.63 1.98 6.78
CA THR A 72 -2.40 2.90 7.90
C THR A 72 -3.52 2.84 8.93
N LYS A 73 -3.18 2.80 10.22
CA LYS A 73 -4.15 2.94 11.33
C LYS A 73 -4.59 4.38 11.55
N ILE A 74 -3.87 5.33 10.96
CA ILE A 74 -4.14 6.76 11.05
C ILE A 74 -4.83 7.17 9.75
N LYS A 75 -5.97 7.85 9.85
CA LYS A 75 -6.63 8.43 8.67
C LYS A 75 -5.78 9.61 8.15
N PRO A 76 -5.31 9.60 6.90
CA PRO A 76 -4.59 10.72 6.31
C PRO A 76 -5.52 11.91 6.06
N ASP A 77 -4.95 13.11 6.08
CA ASP A 77 -5.65 14.36 5.78
C ASP A 77 -5.81 14.55 4.27
N HIS A 78 -4.82 14.10 3.50
CA HIS A 78 -4.81 14.17 2.05
C HIS A 78 -4.13 12.93 1.45
N ILE A 79 -4.61 12.53 0.27
CA ILE A 79 -4.11 11.38 -0.49
C ILE A 79 -3.99 11.83 -1.94
N GLU A 80 -2.82 11.61 -2.54
CA GLU A 80 -2.56 11.85 -3.97
C GLU A 80 -2.09 10.55 -4.63
N PHE A 81 -2.68 10.23 -5.77
CA PHE A 81 -2.34 9.05 -6.56
C PHE A 81 -1.54 9.47 -7.78
N GLY A 82 -0.33 8.93 -7.91
CA GLY A 82 0.59 9.29 -8.97
C GLY A 82 1.44 10.52 -8.66
N ASN A 83 2.30 10.87 -9.61
CA ASN A 83 3.20 12.02 -9.54
C ASN A 83 3.10 12.93 -10.78
N GLY A 84 2.13 12.69 -11.65
CA GLY A 84 1.91 13.48 -12.87
C GLY A 84 2.82 13.08 -14.03
N HIS A 85 3.63 12.02 -13.89
CA HIS A 85 4.45 11.49 -14.97
C HIS A 85 3.82 10.22 -15.53
N GLY A 86 3.27 10.31 -16.76
CA GLY A 86 2.46 9.24 -17.37
C GLY A 86 3.08 7.84 -17.31
N ALA A 87 4.37 7.69 -17.63
CA ALA A 87 5.04 6.38 -17.56
C ALA A 87 5.10 5.78 -16.13
N SER A 88 5.17 6.64 -15.10
CA SER A 88 5.15 6.23 -13.69
C SER A 88 3.72 5.93 -13.24
N ASP A 89 2.78 6.77 -13.65
CA ASP A 89 1.37 6.70 -13.23
C ASP A 89 0.65 5.51 -13.88
N ASP A 90 0.93 5.20 -15.15
CA ASP A 90 0.42 4.01 -15.84
C ASP A 90 0.88 2.71 -15.14
N GLU A 91 2.00 2.77 -14.43
CA GLU A 91 2.60 1.66 -13.70
C GLU A 91 2.27 1.67 -12.19
N GLY A 92 1.48 2.63 -11.71
CA GLY A 92 1.02 2.67 -10.33
C GLY A 92 2.15 2.80 -9.31
N ARG A 93 3.14 3.66 -9.56
CA ARG A 93 4.42 3.64 -8.83
C ARG A 93 4.52 4.53 -7.59
N VAL A 94 3.66 5.55 -7.47
CA VAL A 94 3.78 6.54 -6.40
C VAL A 94 2.40 6.80 -5.78
N ILE A 95 2.35 6.75 -4.46
CA ILE A 95 1.21 7.25 -3.69
C ILE A 95 1.72 8.13 -2.55
N GLN A 96 1.06 9.27 -2.35
CA GLN A 96 1.34 10.22 -1.28
C GLN A 96 0.20 10.20 -0.27
N LEU A 97 0.55 10.17 1.01
CA LEU A 97 -0.36 10.40 2.12
C LEU A 97 0.20 11.50 3.01
N ASP A 98 -0.62 12.50 3.33
CA ASP A 98 -0.26 13.58 4.25
C ASP A 98 -0.96 13.39 5.61
N PHE A 99 -0.22 13.63 6.69
CA PHE A 99 -0.64 13.52 8.09
C PHE A 99 -0.15 14.75 8.88
N GLY A 100 -0.99 15.78 8.99
CA GLY A 100 -0.60 17.08 9.52
C GLY A 100 0.61 17.65 8.75
N ASP A 101 1.70 17.86 9.47
CA ASP A 101 2.96 18.40 8.91
C ASP A 101 3.83 17.33 8.21
N ILE A 102 3.40 16.06 8.20
CA ILE A 102 4.19 14.95 7.64
C ILE A 102 3.63 14.54 6.28
N ARG A 103 4.49 14.58 5.25
CA ARG A 103 4.23 13.98 3.94
C ARG A 103 4.94 12.64 3.82
N LEU A 104 4.17 11.58 3.60
CA LEU A 104 4.67 10.24 3.33
C LEU A 104 4.58 9.92 1.84
N ILE A 105 5.70 9.54 1.24
CA ILE A 105 5.76 9.02 -0.12
C ILE A 105 6.06 7.53 -0.06
N ASN A 106 5.19 6.72 -0.66
CA ASN A 106 5.46 5.33 -0.97
C ASN A 106 5.72 5.20 -2.48
N ALA A 107 6.93 4.77 -2.84
CA ALA A 107 7.39 4.72 -4.23
C ALA A 107 8.07 3.38 -4.57
N TYR A 108 7.94 2.97 -5.83
CA TYR A 108 8.65 1.84 -6.44
C TYR A 108 9.34 2.21 -7.76
#